data_AF-A0AAE0BMP7-F1
#
_entry.id   AF-A0AAE0BMP7-F1
#
_cell.length_a   1.000
_cell.length_b   1.000
_cell.length_c   1.000
_cell.angle_alpha   90.00
_cell.angle_beta   90.00
_cell.angle_gamma   90.00
#
_symmetry.space_group_name_H-M   'P 1'
#
loop_
_entity.id
_entity.type
_entity.pdbx_description
1 polymer ?
#
loop_
_entity_poly.entity_id
_entity_poly.type
_entity_poly.pdbx_seq_one_letter_code
_entity_poly.pdbx_strand_id
1 'polypeptide(L)'
;EGATNVVSSLQQQYNDLTSCAVVGNSGTLRGGSRMGLHIDHHDIIFRVNQAPTESDGGFTGDRTIVRMLSPTWVKHYARLDVKRPYSGVLTHHPTEQQSHARHHDLAAAEEAWLSRMPGATSKAGTATLPLEHASILVCALNSNSRGTVHEDCNHLRSVLRKERPDVRVLQLAAPVETLMRRLIKGWRARLCAAGRGPYRGGDHASTGLQAVYLAVQLCQRVDIYGFGPNPSTSNAHRASAYHYFSGLGSRHVPESFFSWEVEQELLHAMALEGHLVWNRANGTVSKPKENVF
;
A
#
# COMPACT_ATOMS: atom_id res chain seq x y z
N GLU A 1 0.64 7.56 -28.42
CA GLU A 1 0.37 6.13 -28.11
C GLU A 1 -0.48 6.05 -26.86
N GLY A 2 -1.59 5.30 -26.93
CA GLY A 2 -2.73 5.40 -26.02
C GLY A 2 -2.42 5.09 -24.56
N ALA A 3 -3.04 5.84 -23.64
CA ALA A 3 -3.02 5.53 -22.23
C ALA A 3 -3.75 4.20 -22.01
N THR A 4 -3.01 3.11 -21.83
CA THR A 4 -3.60 1.82 -21.48
C THR A 4 -4.24 1.93 -20.09
N ASN A 5 -5.55 1.73 -20.01
CA ASN A 5 -6.28 1.76 -18.75
C ASN A 5 -5.83 0.58 -17.89
N VAL A 6 -5.43 0.84 -16.63
CA VAL A 6 -4.99 -0.19 -15.67
C VAL A 6 -6.05 -1.28 -15.55
N VAL A 7 -7.33 -0.88 -15.49
CA VAL A 7 -8.46 -1.80 -15.36
C VAL A 7 -8.59 -2.69 -16.59
N SER A 8 -8.60 -2.10 -17.79
CA SER A 8 -8.73 -2.88 -19.03
C SER A 8 -7.53 -3.81 -19.27
N SER A 9 -6.31 -3.37 -18.89
CA SER A 9 -5.10 -4.17 -19.01
C SER A 9 -5.14 -5.42 -18.13
N LEU A 10 -5.69 -5.28 -16.92
CA LEU A 10 -5.83 -6.38 -15.97
C LEU A 10 -6.96 -7.31 -16.36
N GLN A 11 -8.12 -6.78 -16.76
CA GLN A 11 -9.26 -7.58 -17.23
C GLN A 11 -8.90 -8.42 -18.46
N GLN A 12 -8.14 -7.86 -19.41
CA GLN A 12 -7.70 -8.62 -20.59
C GLN A 12 -6.79 -9.81 -20.22
N GLN A 13 -5.98 -9.67 -19.17
CA GLN A 13 -5.05 -10.72 -18.74
C GLN A 13 -5.68 -11.76 -17.81
N TYR A 14 -6.66 -11.34 -17.00
CA TYR A 14 -7.27 -12.15 -15.93
C TYR A 14 -8.79 -12.28 -16.14
N ASN A 15 -9.22 -12.56 -17.36
CA ASN A 15 -10.64 -12.62 -17.71
C ASN A 15 -11.34 -13.81 -17.03
N ASP A 16 -12.62 -13.63 -16.68
CA ASP A 16 -13.41 -14.31 -15.63
C ASP A 16 -13.12 -13.78 -14.23
N LEU A 17 -14.17 -13.30 -13.56
CA LEU A 17 -14.02 -12.45 -12.38
C LEU A 17 -13.48 -13.23 -11.19
N THR A 18 -12.24 -12.89 -10.89
CA THR A 18 -11.33 -13.50 -9.95
C THR A 18 -11.42 -12.86 -8.56
N SER A 19 -10.79 -13.51 -7.59
CA SER A 19 -10.62 -13.01 -6.23
C SER A 19 -9.38 -12.10 -6.12
N CYS A 20 -9.55 -10.95 -5.46
CA CYS A 20 -8.47 -10.00 -5.20
C CYS A 20 -8.07 -10.01 -3.72
N ALA A 21 -6.78 -10.08 -3.44
CA ALA A 21 -6.23 -9.72 -2.13
C ALA A 21 -5.58 -8.34 -2.20
N VAL A 22 -5.91 -7.44 -1.27
CA VAL A 22 -5.20 -6.16 -1.09
C VAL A 22 -4.44 -6.21 0.23
N VAL A 23 -3.11 -6.17 0.15
CA VAL A 23 -2.21 -6.25 1.31
C VAL A 23 -1.65 -4.87 1.63
N GLY A 24 -2.18 -4.27 2.69
CA GLY A 24 -1.66 -3.06 3.31
C GLY A 24 -0.44 -3.34 4.18
N ASN A 25 0.21 -2.28 4.64
CA ASN A 25 1.51 -2.39 5.30
C ASN A 25 1.43 -2.51 6.82
N SER A 26 0.23 -2.48 7.43
CA SER A 26 0.08 -2.42 8.89
C SER A 26 0.80 -3.58 9.58
N GLY A 27 1.56 -3.28 10.64
CA GLY A 27 2.24 -4.32 11.44
C GLY A 27 1.31 -5.25 12.20
N THR A 28 0.00 -4.98 12.18
CA THR A 28 -1.02 -5.93 12.62
C THR A 28 -0.92 -7.28 11.90
N LEU A 29 -0.41 -7.34 10.65
CA LEU A 29 -0.19 -8.59 9.94
C LEU A 29 0.73 -9.56 10.67
N ARG A 30 1.71 -9.07 11.44
CA ARG A 30 2.64 -9.92 12.21
C ARG A 30 1.93 -10.82 13.23
N GLY A 31 0.72 -10.47 13.65
CA GLY A 31 -0.06 -11.27 14.60
C GLY A 31 -0.81 -12.46 13.97
N GLY A 32 -0.86 -12.56 12.65
CA GLY A 32 -1.70 -13.53 11.94
C GLY A 32 -0.93 -14.76 11.49
N SER A 33 -1.08 -15.89 12.18
CA SER A 33 -0.49 -17.14 11.72
C SER A 33 -1.14 -17.59 10.40
N ARG A 34 -0.34 -17.84 9.36
CA ARG A 34 -0.73 -18.43 8.06
C ARG A 34 -1.62 -17.58 7.15
N MET A 35 -1.67 -16.25 7.38
CA MET A 35 -2.41 -15.34 6.49
C MET A 35 -1.80 -15.29 5.09
N GLY A 36 -0.50 -15.55 4.94
CA GLY A 36 0.17 -15.53 3.65
C GLY A 36 -0.40 -16.56 2.67
N LEU A 37 -0.65 -17.80 3.13
CA LEU A 37 -1.30 -18.82 2.30
C LEU A 37 -2.71 -18.42 1.83
N HIS A 38 -3.47 -17.71 2.68
CA HIS A 38 -4.80 -17.22 2.31
C HIS A 38 -4.69 -16.08 1.29
N ILE A 39 -3.71 -15.18 1.44
CA ILE A 39 -3.39 -14.14 0.46
C ILE A 39 -3.01 -14.78 -0.88
N ASP A 40 -2.11 -15.77 -0.88
CA ASP A 40 -1.57 -16.40 -2.09
C ASP A 40 -2.58 -17.29 -2.83
N HIS A 41 -3.73 -17.58 -2.23
CA HIS A 41 -4.86 -18.26 -2.89
C HIS A 41 -5.66 -17.32 -3.81
N HIS A 42 -5.48 -15.99 -3.69
CA HIS A 42 -6.17 -15.05 -4.57
C HIS A 42 -5.50 -15.01 -5.95
N ASP A 43 -6.30 -14.71 -6.97
CA ASP A 43 -5.80 -14.67 -8.34
C ASP A 43 -5.01 -13.39 -8.60
N ILE A 44 -5.47 -12.26 -8.03
CA ILE A 44 -4.82 -10.96 -8.13
C ILE A 44 -4.43 -10.47 -6.73
N ILE A 45 -3.14 -10.26 -6.52
CA ILE A 45 -2.62 -9.79 -5.23
C ILE A 45 -2.02 -8.40 -5.42
N PHE A 46 -2.66 -7.42 -4.78
CA PHE A 46 -2.20 -6.05 -4.68
C PHE A 46 -1.30 -5.87 -3.46
N ARG A 47 -0.11 -5.32 -3.68
CA ARG A 47 0.76 -4.79 -2.62
C ARG A 47 1.03 -3.32 -2.85
N VAL A 48 1.45 -2.61 -1.79
CA VAL A 48 1.71 -1.18 -1.87
C VAL A 48 3.15 -0.84 -1.52
N ASN A 49 3.73 0.06 -2.31
CA ASN A 49 5.02 0.68 -2.07
C ASN A 49 6.16 -0.34 -1.98
N GLN A 50 6.89 -0.35 -0.86
CA GLN A 50 8.07 -1.17 -0.60
C GLN A 50 7.81 -2.43 0.22
N ALA A 51 6.54 -2.74 0.46
CA ALA A 51 6.14 -3.83 1.33
C ALA A 51 6.73 -5.16 0.83
N PRO A 52 7.60 -5.85 1.60
CA PRO A 52 8.22 -7.09 1.17
C PRO A 52 7.24 -8.27 1.25
N THR A 53 7.63 -9.37 0.62
CA THR A 53 7.01 -10.70 0.74
C THR A 53 7.83 -11.60 1.68
N GLU A 54 7.25 -12.72 2.09
CA GLU A 54 7.92 -13.76 2.88
C GLU A 54 7.86 -15.10 2.14
N SER A 55 8.95 -15.88 2.15
CA SER A 55 8.91 -17.25 1.63
C SER A 55 7.99 -18.13 2.47
N ASP A 56 7.49 -19.21 1.87
CA ASP A 56 6.70 -20.26 2.55
C ASP A 56 5.36 -19.76 3.14
N GLY A 57 4.82 -18.67 2.61
CA GLY A 57 3.45 -18.25 2.87
C GLY A 57 3.20 -17.70 4.28
N GLY A 58 4.23 -17.13 4.93
CA GLY A 58 4.24 -16.61 6.32
C GLY A 58 2.99 -15.85 6.78
N PHE A 59 3.09 -14.56 7.08
CA PHE A 59 1.89 -13.74 7.36
C PHE A 59 1.54 -12.81 6.20
N THR A 60 2.46 -12.63 5.25
CA THR A 60 2.26 -11.78 4.07
C THR A 60 2.19 -12.48 2.74
N GLY A 61 2.60 -13.75 2.64
CA GLY A 61 2.63 -14.49 1.38
C GLY A 61 3.82 -14.14 0.48
N ASP A 62 4.02 -14.91 -0.59
CA ASP A 62 5.16 -14.78 -1.51
C ASP A 62 4.79 -14.23 -2.90
N ARG A 63 3.50 -14.12 -3.23
CA ARG A 63 3.03 -13.64 -4.53
C ARG A 63 2.69 -12.15 -4.53
N THR A 64 2.92 -11.51 -5.67
CA THR A 64 2.48 -10.14 -5.99
C THR A 64 2.17 -10.06 -7.48
N ILE A 65 0.96 -9.60 -7.81
CA ILE A 65 0.55 -9.39 -9.20
C ILE A 65 0.59 -7.91 -9.54
N VAL A 66 0.06 -7.07 -8.65
CA VAL A 66 0.02 -5.61 -8.82
C VAL A 66 0.73 -4.95 -7.64
N ARG A 67 1.72 -4.11 -7.92
CA ARG A 67 2.36 -3.27 -6.90
C ARG A 67 2.07 -1.80 -7.18
N MET A 68 1.27 -1.20 -6.32
CA MET A 68 0.94 0.22 -6.41
C MET A 68 1.98 1.08 -5.71
N LEU A 69 2.50 2.07 -6.41
CA LEU A 69 3.53 2.97 -5.91
C LEU A 69 2.95 4.35 -5.68
N SER A 70 3.13 4.88 -4.47
CA SER A 70 2.89 6.31 -4.21
C SER A 70 3.85 7.18 -5.04
N PRO A 71 3.51 8.45 -5.28
CA PRO A 71 4.44 9.40 -5.92
C PRO A 71 5.84 9.42 -5.30
N THR A 72 5.94 9.33 -3.97
CA THR A 72 7.21 9.27 -3.24
C THR A 72 8.01 8.02 -3.57
N TRP A 73 7.36 6.87 -3.68
CA TRP A 73 8.02 5.62 -4.06
C TRP A 73 8.38 5.56 -5.54
N VAL A 74 7.58 6.14 -6.42
CA VAL A 74 7.95 6.32 -7.84
C VAL A 74 9.25 7.11 -7.96
N LYS A 75 9.34 8.27 -7.30
CA LYS A 75 10.56 9.09 -7.24
C LYS A 75 11.77 8.32 -6.71
N HIS A 76 11.58 7.58 -5.62
CA HIS A 76 12.65 6.81 -5.02
C HIS A 76 13.16 5.73 -5.98
N TYR A 77 12.26 4.93 -6.55
CA TYR A 77 12.63 3.83 -7.44
C TYR A 77 13.18 4.27 -8.79
N ALA A 78 12.74 5.42 -9.32
CA ALA A 78 13.30 6.00 -10.53
C ALA A 78 14.78 6.41 -10.39
N ARG A 79 15.28 6.53 -9.15
CA ARG A 79 16.67 6.92 -8.86
C ARG A 79 17.57 5.75 -8.45
N LEU A 80 17.05 4.53 -8.35
CA LEU A 80 17.82 3.34 -7.97
C LEU A 80 18.46 2.68 -9.21
N ASP A 81 19.59 1.99 -9.00
CA ASP A 81 20.17 1.10 -10.02
C ASP A 81 19.40 -0.24 -10.01
N VAL A 82 18.51 -0.42 -10.99
CA VAL A 82 17.51 -1.51 -11.03
C VAL A 82 18.08 -2.86 -11.51
N LYS A 83 19.39 -2.95 -11.75
CA LYS A 83 20.07 -4.10 -12.37
C LYS A 83 20.03 -5.43 -11.60
N ARG A 84 19.53 -5.47 -10.36
CA ARG A 84 19.47 -6.71 -9.56
C ARG A 84 18.03 -7.04 -9.15
N PRO A 85 17.52 -8.24 -9.49
CA PRO A 85 16.28 -8.76 -8.90
C PRO A 85 16.42 -8.80 -7.38
N TYR A 86 15.34 -8.47 -6.67
CA TYR A 86 15.27 -8.71 -5.24
C TYR A 86 15.33 -10.21 -4.97
N SER A 87 16.35 -10.67 -4.24
CA SER A 87 16.44 -12.02 -3.66
C SER A 87 16.17 -12.02 -2.14
N GLY A 88 15.73 -10.90 -1.59
CA GLY A 88 15.57 -10.71 -0.15
C GLY A 88 14.29 -11.33 0.39
N VAL A 89 14.26 -12.64 0.52
CA VAL A 89 13.37 -13.24 1.52
C VAL A 89 13.70 -12.58 2.87
N LEU A 90 12.70 -12.15 3.65
CA LEU A 90 12.94 -11.70 5.03
C LEU A 90 13.47 -12.90 5.85
N THR A 91 14.79 -13.12 5.82
CA THR A 91 15.45 -14.10 6.69
C THR A 91 15.78 -13.41 8.02
N HIS A 92 14.90 -13.59 9.00
CA HIS A 92 15.01 -13.24 10.41
C HIS A 92 15.03 -11.74 10.80
N HIS A 93 14.31 -11.46 11.90
CA HIS A 93 14.11 -10.15 12.53
C HIS A 93 15.33 -9.71 13.37
N PRO A 94 15.83 -8.46 13.23
CA PRO A 94 16.60 -7.81 14.28
C PRO A 94 15.64 -7.21 15.32
N THR A 95 15.94 -7.45 16.60
CA THR A 95 15.25 -6.89 17.76
C THR A 95 15.27 -5.35 17.76
N GLU A 96 14.12 -4.74 18.04
CA GLU A 96 13.89 -3.28 18.11
C GLU A 96 14.78 -2.57 19.15
N GLN A 97 15.60 -1.62 18.71
CA GLN A 97 16.02 -0.49 19.55
C GLN A 97 15.96 0.84 18.76
N GLN A 98 14.95 1.64 19.13
CA GLN A 98 14.88 3.11 19.21
C GLN A 98 15.23 4.01 18.01
N SER A 99 14.30 4.90 17.65
CA SER A 99 14.56 6.36 17.70
C SER A 99 13.26 7.17 17.59
N HIS A 100 13.10 8.15 18.50
CA HIS A 100 12.03 9.13 18.52
C HIS A 100 12.54 10.44 17.90
N ALA A 101 11.83 11.02 16.92
CA ALA A 101 12.00 12.42 16.54
C ALA A 101 10.64 13.01 16.12
N ARG A 102 10.28 14.15 16.73
CA ARG A 102 9.12 14.97 16.37
C ARG A 102 9.56 16.00 15.35
N HIS A 103 8.88 16.14 14.22
CA HIS A 103 9.09 17.26 13.30
C HIS A 103 7.78 17.82 12.76
N HIS A 104 7.58 19.12 12.99
CA HIS A 104 6.59 19.99 12.36
C HIS A 104 7.31 20.78 11.27
N ASP A 105 7.40 20.25 10.06
CA ASP A 105 7.35 20.97 8.76
C ASP A 105 7.47 19.95 7.62
N LEU A 106 6.40 19.72 6.86
CA LEU A 106 6.14 18.40 6.23
C LEU A 106 6.77 18.22 4.83
N ALA A 107 6.98 19.28 4.05
CA ALA A 107 7.66 19.18 2.76
C ALA A 107 9.20 19.11 2.94
N ALA A 108 9.73 19.89 3.88
CA ALA A 108 11.14 19.85 4.26
C ALA A 108 11.47 18.57 5.04
N ALA A 109 10.56 18.02 5.85
CA ALA A 109 10.75 16.72 6.51
C ALA A 109 10.75 15.55 5.52
N GLU A 110 9.99 15.61 4.42
CA GLU A 110 10.00 14.57 3.39
C GLU A 110 11.28 14.60 2.56
N GLU A 111 11.77 15.78 2.13
CA GLU A 111 13.09 15.92 1.50
C GLU A 111 14.24 15.60 2.47
N ALA A 112 14.14 15.98 3.74
CA ALA A 112 15.11 15.63 4.77
C ALA A 112 15.10 14.14 5.11
N TRP A 113 13.95 13.46 5.03
CA TRP A 113 13.86 12.02 5.23
C TRP A 113 14.40 11.25 4.02
N LEU A 114 14.15 11.73 2.79
CA LEU A 114 14.77 11.22 1.58
C LEU A 114 16.29 11.44 1.55
N SER A 115 16.79 12.56 2.09
CA SER A 115 18.23 12.85 2.18
C SER A 115 18.94 12.15 3.35
N ARG A 116 18.21 11.77 4.41
CA ARG A 116 18.68 10.93 5.53
C ARG A 116 18.49 9.44 5.31
N MET A 117 17.88 9.01 4.21
CA MET A 117 18.01 7.62 3.78
C MET A 117 19.49 7.32 3.59
N PRO A 118 20.03 6.21 4.13
CA PRO A 118 21.44 5.88 3.93
C PRO A 118 21.74 5.84 2.43
N GLY A 119 22.41 6.88 1.94
CA GLY A 119 23.03 6.84 0.64
C GLY A 119 24.19 5.86 0.74
N ALA A 120 24.04 4.70 0.10
CA ALA A 120 25.10 4.04 -0.68
C ALA A 120 26.52 3.86 -0.06
N THR A 121 26.72 3.98 1.25
CA THR A 121 28.06 3.89 1.87
C THR A 121 28.04 3.10 3.19
N SER A 122 27.72 1.82 3.09
CA SER A 122 28.44 0.77 3.81
C SER A 122 28.00 -0.58 3.25
N LYS A 123 28.92 -1.54 3.19
CA LYS A 123 28.68 -2.89 2.69
C LYS A 123 27.56 -3.58 3.48
N ALA A 124 26.31 -3.49 3.03
CA ALA A 124 25.20 -4.45 3.18
C ALA A 124 23.89 -3.85 2.65
N GLY A 125 23.28 -4.49 1.64
CA GLY A 125 21.89 -4.26 1.23
C GLY A 125 21.69 -3.15 0.20
N THR A 126 21.91 -3.44 -1.08
CA THR A 126 21.40 -2.62 -2.18
C THR A 126 19.90 -2.43 -2.01
N ALA A 127 19.42 -1.18 -1.95
CA ALA A 127 18.00 -0.86 -2.05
C ALA A 127 17.49 -1.36 -3.41
N THR A 128 16.95 -2.56 -3.45
CA THR A 128 16.33 -3.17 -4.62
C THR A 128 14.83 -3.05 -4.46
N LEU A 129 14.16 -2.51 -5.47
CA LEU A 129 12.71 -2.61 -5.60
C LEU A 129 12.33 -4.10 -5.45
N PRO A 130 11.40 -4.48 -4.55
CA PRO A 130 10.82 -5.82 -4.58
C PRO A 130 10.10 -5.95 -5.92
N LEU A 131 10.81 -6.49 -6.91
CA LEU A 131 10.32 -6.74 -8.26
C LEU A 131 10.00 -8.21 -8.38
N GLU A 132 8.82 -8.56 -7.91
CA GLU A 132 8.29 -9.91 -8.07
C GLU A 132 8.20 -10.27 -9.56
N HIS A 133 8.34 -11.56 -9.84
CA HIS A 133 8.35 -12.07 -11.21
C HIS A 133 7.05 -11.74 -11.93
N ALA A 134 7.15 -11.25 -13.18
CA ALA A 134 6.01 -10.93 -14.04
C ALA A 134 4.96 -9.96 -13.43
N SER A 135 5.37 -9.10 -12.49
CA SER A 135 4.50 -8.16 -11.79
C SER A 135 4.15 -6.92 -12.60
N ILE A 136 3.07 -6.24 -12.21
CA ILE A 136 2.64 -4.96 -12.77
C ILE A 136 2.86 -3.86 -11.73
N LEU A 137 3.76 -2.94 -12.03
CA LEU A 137 3.96 -1.73 -11.24
C LEU A 137 2.97 -0.66 -11.70
N VAL A 138 2.21 -0.10 -10.76
CA VAL A 138 1.26 0.99 -11.03
C VAL A 138 1.74 2.25 -10.32
N CYS A 139 2.22 3.22 -11.09
CA CYS A 139 2.58 4.54 -10.57
C CYS A 139 1.32 5.37 -10.32
N ALA A 140 1.00 5.66 -9.05
CA ALA A 140 -0.09 6.57 -8.72
C ALA A 140 0.32 8.02 -8.96
N LEU A 141 -0.34 8.68 -9.91
CA LEU A 141 -0.14 10.11 -10.18
C LEU A 141 -1.09 10.94 -9.31
N ASN A 142 -0.67 12.15 -8.92
CA ASN A 142 -1.53 13.11 -8.23
C ASN A 142 -1.63 14.43 -9.01
N SER A 143 -2.62 15.25 -8.67
CA SER A 143 -2.86 16.55 -9.34
C SER A 143 -1.69 17.55 -9.23
N ASN A 144 -0.87 17.43 -8.17
CA ASN A 144 0.35 18.20 -7.96
C ASN A 144 1.59 17.63 -8.68
N SER A 145 1.46 16.49 -9.36
CA SER A 145 2.56 15.77 -10.03
C SER A 145 2.96 16.37 -11.38
N ARG A 146 2.63 17.64 -11.66
CA ARG A 146 2.95 18.25 -12.96
C ARG A 146 4.47 18.20 -13.20
N GLY A 147 4.89 17.42 -14.19
CA GLY A 147 6.28 17.17 -14.60
C GLY A 147 6.88 15.91 -13.95
N THR A 148 7.38 16.05 -12.72
CA THR A 148 8.40 15.13 -12.17
C THR A 148 7.96 13.67 -12.01
N VAL A 149 6.82 13.37 -11.39
CA VAL A 149 6.43 11.97 -11.11
C VAL A 149 6.05 11.21 -12.37
N HIS A 150 5.46 11.90 -13.35
CA HIS A 150 5.15 11.29 -14.65
C HIS A 150 6.44 10.94 -15.40
N GLU A 151 7.41 11.85 -15.39
CA GLU A 151 8.75 11.65 -15.96
C GLU A 151 9.49 10.51 -15.24
N ASP A 152 9.46 10.49 -13.90
CA ASP A 152 10.06 9.43 -13.08
C ASP A 152 9.45 8.06 -13.41
N CYS A 153 8.12 7.99 -13.55
CA CYS A 153 7.46 6.73 -13.93
C CYS A 153 7.80 6.32 -15.38
N ASN A 154 7.91 7.26 -16.31
CA ASN A 154 8.34 6.98 -17.67
C ASN A 154 9.80 6.50 -17.71
N HIS A 155 10.66 7.09 -16.89
CA HIS A 155 12.05 6.67 -16.72
C HIS A 155 12.11 5.24 -16.18
N LEU A 156 11.39 4.96 -15.09
CA LEU A 156 11.30 3.62 -14.50
C LEU A 156 10.80 2.59 -15.53
N ARG A 157 9.79 2.92 -16.33
CA ARG A 157 9.30 2.09 -17.44
C ARG A 157 10.39 1.81 -18.48
N SER A 158 11.18 2.83 -18.86
CA SER A 158 12.26 2.69 -19.83
C SER A 158 13.37 1.78 -19.34
N VAL A 159 13.77 1.92 -18.07
CA VAL A 159 14.78 1.07 -17.41
C VAL A 159 14.28 -0.36 -17.30
N LEU A 160 13.08 -0.57 -16.74
CA LEU A 160 12.52 -1.91 -16.54
C LEU A 160 12.26 -2.65 -17.85
N ARG A 161 11.86 -1.96 -18.93
CA ARG A 161 11.70 -2.61 -20.25
C ARG A 161 12.99 -3.26 -20.74
N LYS A 162 14.16 -2.73 -20.35
CA LYS A 162 15.47 -3.29 -20.71
C LYS A 162 15.93 -4.36 -19.73
N GLU A 163 15.85 -4.08 -18.44
CA GLU A 163 16.45 -4.92 -17.39
C GLU A 163 15.51 -6.04 -16.90
N ARG A 164 14.19 -5.83 -16.98
CA ARG A 164 13.14 -6.74 -16.47
C ARG A 164 11.93 -6.72 -17.41
N PRO A 165 12.06 -7.28 -18.63
CA PRO A 165 10.98 -7.26 -19.63
C PRO A 165 9.72 -8.02 -19.19
N ASP A 166 9.82 -8.86 -18.16
CA ASP A 166 8.68 -9.52 -17.51
C ASP A 166 7.82 -8.54 -16.69
N VAL A 167 8.38 -7.43 -16.20
CA VAL A 167 7.69 -6.43 -15.39
C VAL A 167 7.06 -5.37 -16.29
N ARG A 168 5.77 -5.10 -16.07
CA ARG A 168 5.05 -4.03 -16.78
C ARG A 168 4.87 -2.82 -15.88
N VAL A 169 4.98 -1.63 -16.45
CA VAL A 169 4.77 -0.36 -15.73
C VAL A 169 3.58 0.37 -16.33
N LEU A 170 2.58 0.65 -15.49
CA LEU A 170 1.37 1.39 -15.82
C LEU A 170 1.28 2.65 -14.95
N GLN A 171 0.46 3.61 -15.40
CA GLN A 171 0.19 4.84 -14.66
C GLN A 171 -1.28 4.88 -14.26
N LEU A 172 -1.54 5.12 -12.98
CA LEU A 172 -2.87 5.47 -12.50
C LEU A 172 -3.05 6.98 -12.65
N ALA A 173 -4.02 7.38 -13.48
CA ALA A 173 -4.20 8.76 -13.86
C ALA A 173 -4.56 9.67 -12.67
N ALA A 174 -4.01 10.89 -12.65
CA ALA A 174 -4.23 11.88 -11.59
C ALA A 174 -5.71 12.19 -11.26
N PRO A 175 -6.67 12.14 -12.21
CA PRO A 175 -8.08 12.29 -11.89
C PRO A 175 -8.61 11.28 -10.86
N VAL A 176 -8.03 10.08 -10.75
CA VAL A 176 -8.41 9.09 -9.73
C VAL A 176 -8.09 9.61 -8.33
N GLU A 177 -6.93 10.21 -8.12
CA GLU A 177 -6.59 10.84 -6.82
C GLU A 177 -7.55 11.98 -6.50
N THR A 178 -7.91 12.79 -7.49
CA THR A 178 -8.86 13.90 -7.32
C THR A 178 -10.26 13.39 -6.94
N LEU A 179 -10.73 12.30 -7.57
CA LEU A 179 -11.99 11.63 -7.22
C LEU A 179 -11.95 11.11 -5.78
N MET A 180 -10.90 10.39 -5.41
CA MET A 180 -10.74 9.79 -4.09
C MET A 180 -10.66 10.84 -2.98
N ARG A 181 -9.99 11.97 -3.24
CA ARG A 181 -9.96 13.13 -2.32
C ARG A 181 -11.37 13.71 -2.10
N ARG A 182 -12.20 13.80 -3.14
CA ARG A 182 -13.61 14.23 -2.99
C ARG A 182 -14.43 13.23 -2.18
N LEU A 183 -14.24 11.93 -2.42
CA LEU A 183 -14.89 10.85 -1.66
C LEU A 183 -14.57 10.97 -0.16
N ILE A 184 -13.28 11.09 0.19
CA ILE A 184 -12.83 11.20 1.58
C ILE A 184 -13.38 12.45 2.27
N LYS A 185 -13.39 13.61 1.58
CA LYS A 185 -14.02 14.84 2.11
C LYS A 185 -15.50 14.66 2.38
N GLY A 186 -16.24 14.12 1.40
CA GLY A 186 -17.68 13.91 1.52
C GLY A 186 -18.01 12.92 2.64
N TRP A 187 -17.26 11.83 2.74
CA TRP A 187 -17.41 10.84 3.80
C TRP A 187 -17.13 11.41 5.18
N ARG A 188 -16.01 12.14 5.34
CA ARG A 188 -15.68 12.87 6.58
C ARG A 188 -16.81 13.81 6.99
N ALA A 189 -17.33 14.61 6.06
CA ALA A 189 -18.39 15.56 6.36
C ALA A 189 -19.65 14.86 6.88
N ARG A 190 -20.05 13.74 6.27
CA ARG A 190 -21.20 12.93 6.72
C ARG A 190 -20.97 12.33 8.10
N LEU A 191 -19.80 11.76 8.37
CA LEU A 191 -19.47 11.21 9.69
C LEU A 191 -19.48 12.30 10.76
N CYS A 192 -18.91 13.48 10.49
CA CYS A 192 -18.94 14.61 11.42
C CYS A 192 -20.37 15.11 11.68
N ALA A 193 -21.21 15.21 10.64
CA ALA A 193 -22.63 15.59 10.78
C ALA A 193 -23.42 14.58 11.62
N ALA A 194 -23.05 13.30 11.57
CA ALA A 194 -23.60 12.24 12.41
C ALA A 194 -22.99 12.17 13.83
N GLY A 195 -22.19 13.17 14.25
CA GLY A 195 -21.56 13.19 15.57
C GLY A 195 -20.42 12.18 15.76
N ARG A 196 -19.94 11.55 14.68
CA ARG A 196 -18.86 10.55 14.72
C ARG A 196 -17.46 11.16 14.53
N GLY A 197 -17.32 12.49 14.63
CA GLY A 197 -16.05 13.21 14.51
C GLY A 197 -15.70 13.98 15.80
N PRO A 198 -14.70 14.89 15.77
CA PRO A 198 -13.89 15.29 14.62
C PRO A 198 -12.76 14.30 14.30
N TYR A 199 -12.43 14.17 13.01
CA TYR A 199 -11.29 13.38 12.53
C TYR A 199 -10.07 14.27 12.27
N ARG A 200 -8.87 13.75 12.54
CA ARG A 200 -7.60 14.43 12.24
C ARG A 200 -7.06 14.04 10.85
N GLY A 201 -6.08 14.81 10.39
CA GLY A 201 -5.33 14.54 9.16
C GLY A 201 -5.85 15.26 7.91
N GLY A 202 -5.04 15.20 6.85
CA GLY A 202 -5.35 15.77 5.52
C GLY A 202 -6.44 14.98 4.80
N ASP A 203 -6.61 15.17 3.49
CA ASP A 203 -7.75 14.70 2.69
C ASP A 203 -7.36 13.78 1.52
N HIS A 204 -6.09 13.39 1.45
CA HIS A 204 -5.63 12.41 0.48
C HIS A 204 -6.01 11.00 0.89
N ALA A 205 -6.30 10.15 -0.09
CA ALA A 205 -6.43 8.72 0.08
C ALA A 205 -5.06 8.04 0.04
N SER A 206 -4.80 7.13 0.97
CA SER A 206 -3.61 6.28 1.00
C SER A 206 -3.48 5.42 -0.26
N THR A 207 -2.25 4.98 -0.57
CA THR A 207 -2.00 4.01 -1.65
C THR A 207 -2.78 2.72 -1.41
N GLY A 208 -2.98 2.31 -0.15
CA GLY A 208 -3.80 1.16 0.22
C GLY A 208 -5.26 1.34 -0.19
N LEU A 209 -5.86 2.50 0.12
CA LEU A 209 -7.23 2.79 -0.29
C LEU A 209 -7.39 2.91 -1.81
N GLN A 210 -6.39 3.47 -2.51
CA GLN A 210 -6.37 3.49 -3.97
C GLN A 210 -6.31 2.06 -4.56
N ALA A 211 -5.58 1.14 -3.91
CA ALA A 211 -5.55 -0.27 -4.29
C ALA A 211 -6.89 -0.97 -4.09
N VAL A 212 -7.58 -0.71 -2.98
CA VAL A 212 -8.95 -1.20 -2.76
C VAL A 212 -9.91 -0.66 -3.82
N TYR A 213 -9.81 0.63 -4.16
CA TYR A 213 -10.62 1.22 -5.23
C TYR A 213 -10.43 0.50 -6.57
N LEU A 214 -9.19 0.17 -6.95
CA LEU A 214 -8.94 -0.58 -8.18
C LEU A 214 -9.42 -2.03 -8.08
N ALA A 215 -9.17 -2.71 -6.96
CA ALA A 215 -9.57 -4.10 -6.77
C ALA A 215 -11.09 -4.29 -6.88
N VAL A 216 -11.89 -3.37 -6.33
CA VAL A 216 -13.36 -3.41 -6.42
C VAL A 216 -13.88 -3.23 -7.85
N GLN A 217 -13.11 -2.56 -8.72
CA GLN A 217 -13.47 -2.42 -10.15
C GLN A 217 -13.07 -3.64 -10.98
N LEU A 218 -12.26 -4.53 -10.42
CA LEU A 218 -11.59 -5.62 -11.13
C LEU A 218 -12.09 -7.01 -10.75
N CYS A 219 -12.42 -7.21 -9.47
CA CYS A 219 -12.66 -8.53 -8.89
C CYS A 219 -14.10 -8.65 -8.37
N GLN A 220 -14.64 -9.86 -8.44
CA GLN A 220 -15.94 -10.20 -7.84
C GLN A 220 -15.88 -10.22 -6.31
N ARG A 221 -14.72 -10.60 -5.77
CA ARG A 221 -14.48 -10.69 -4.33
C ARG A 221 -13.17 -9.97 -4.01
N VAL A 222 -13.22 -9.09 -3.02
CA VAL A 222 -12.06 -8.34 -2.54
C VAL A 222 -11.86 -8.62 -1.06
N ASP A 223 -10.70 -9.18 -0.73
CA ASP A 223 -10.27 -9.41 0.64
C ASP A 223 -9.12 -8.44 0.97
N ILE A 224 -9.21 -7.73 2.09
CA ILE A 224 -8.19 -6.77 2.53
C ILE A 224 -7.46 -7.26 3.78
N TYR A 225 -6.15 -7.04 3.82
CA TYR A 225 -5.23 -7.52 4.84
C TYR A 225 -4.29 -6.39 5.27
N GLY A 226 -3.93 -6.30 6.54
CA GLY A 226 -2.96 -5.28 6.98
C GLY A 226 -3.46 -3.84 6.87
N PHE A 227 -4.76 -3.65 7.06
CA PHE A 227 -5.41 -2.36 7.25
C PHE A 227 -5.85 -2.22 8.71
N GLY A 228 -5.80 -1.01 9.26
CA GLY A 228 -6.21 -0.74 10.64
C GLY A 228 -5.04 -0.42 11.58
N PRO A 229 -5.35 0.02 12.80
CA PRO A 229 -4.42 0.78 13.62
C PRO A 229 -3.34 -0.10 14.23
N ASN A 230 -2.19 0.54 14.42
CA ASN A 230 -1.20 0.17 15.43
C ASN A 230 -1.87 0.29 16.82
N PRO A 231 -1.80 -0.72 17.71
CA PRO A 231 -2.43 -0.74 19.05
C PRO A 231 -1.97 0.33 20.06
N SER A 232 -1.29 1.40 19.64
CA SER A 232 -0.83 2.47 20.53
C SER A 232 -1.96 3.28 21.21
N THR A 233 -3.23 2.95 21.02
CA THR A 233 -4.37 3.56 21.72
C THR A 233 -5.11 2.62 22.69
N SER A 234 -4.72 1.34 22.82
CA SER A 234 -5.21 0.49 23.90
C SER A 234 -4.19 -0.58 24.28
N ASN A 235 -3.57 -0.40 25.45
CA ASN A 235 -2.55 -1.25 26.09
C ASN A 235 -1.15 -1.22 25.43
N ALA A 236 -0.24 -0.47 26.07
CA ALA A 236 1.18 -0.36 25.75
C ALA A 236 1.96 -1.69 25.71
N HIS A 237 1.37 -2.80 26.18
CA HIS A 237 1.99 -4.13 26.16
C HIS A 237 1.73 -4.94 24.87
N ARG A 238 0.95 -4.42 23.91
CA ARG A 238 0.64 -5.10 22.62
C ARG A 238 0.71 -4.20 21.38
N ALA A 239 1.45 -3.09 21.41
CA ALA A 239 1.60 -2.21 20.23
C ALA A 239 2.37 -2.91 19.09
N SER A 240 1.67 -3.39 18.07
CA SER A 240 2.26 -3.81 16.79
C SER A 240 2.99 -2.65 16.12
N ALA A 241 4.15 -2.87 15.50
CA ALA A 241 4.83 -1.84 14.72
C ALA A 241 3.90 -1.21 13.65
N TYR A 242 4.18 0.02 13.22
CA TYR A 242 3.39 0.66 12.16
C TYR A 242 3.45 -0.12 10.84
N HIS A 243 4.63 -0.60 10.45
CA HIS A 243 4.78 -1.54 9.35
C HIS A 243 5.08 -2.98 9.80
N TYR A 244 4.61 -3.97 9.04
CA TYR A 244 4.91 -5.39 9.27
C TYR A 244 6.37 -5.77 8.94
N PHE A 245 7.16 -4.82 8.45
CA PHE A 245 8.55 -4.99 8.08
C PHE A 245 9.40 -3.85 8.64
N SER A 246 10.69 -4.11 8.77
CA SER A 246 11.73 -3.14 9.14
C SER A 246 12.69 -2.93 7.97
N GLY A 247 13.49 -1.87 7.99
CA GLY A 247 14.44 -1.57 6.90
C GLY A 247 13.96 -0.45 5.99
N LEU A 248 14.37 -0.49 4.71
CA LEU A 248 14.23 0.63 3.78
C LEU A 248 12.80 1.14 3.71
N GLY A 249 12.63 2.41 4.06
CA GLY A 249 11.36 3.11 4.01
C GLY A 249 10.32 2.67 5.05
N SER A 250 10.66 1.76 5.97
CA SER A 250 9.76 1.42 7.07
C SER A 250 9.55 2.63 7.99
N ARG A 251 8.36 2.76 8.55
CA ARG A 251 7.96 3.90 9.36
C ARG A 251 7.46 3.41 10.71
N HIS A 252 7.52 4.31 11.69
CA HIS A 252 7.00 4.08 13.04
C HIS A 252 5.72 4.87 13.31
N VAL A 253 5.40 5.87 12.48
CA VAL A 253 4.23 6.73 12.63
C VAL A 253 3.48 6.93 11.30
N PRO A 254 2.16 7.08 11.34
CA PRO A 254 1.36 7.43 10.17
C PRO A 254 1.69 8.82 9.63
N GLU A 255 1.56 9.00 8.32
CA GLU A 255 1.64 10.33 7.70
C GLU A 255 0.39 11.15 7.98
N SER A 256 0.56 12.41 8.39
CA SER A 256 -0.53 13.28 8.81
C SER A 256 -1.39 13.82 7.66
N PHE A 257 -0.94 13.73 6.40
CA PHE A 257 -1.71 14.22 5.26
C PHE A 257 -2.80 13.24 4.77
N PHE A 258 -2.78 11.99 5.24
CA PHE A 258 -3.85 11.02 4.99
C PHE A 258 -4.95 11.11 6.05
N SER A 259 -6.15 10.71 5.67
CA SER A 259 -7.31 10.64 6.57
C SER A 259 -7.44 9.27 7.23
N TRP A 260 -6.42 8.75 7.89
CA TRP A 260 -6.38 7.33 8.31
C TRP A 260 -7.64 6.83 9.03
N GLU A 261 -8.19 7.61 9.96
CA GLU A 261 -9.42 7.24 10.68
C GLU A 261 -10.64 7.23 9.75
N VAL A 262 -10.76 8.22 8.86
CA VAL A 262 -11.85 8.30 7.87
C VAL A 262 -11.75 7.18 6.84
N GLU A 263 -10.53 6.82 6.41
CA GLU A 263 -10.29 5.69 5.51
C GLU A 263 -10.71 4.38 6.18
N GLN A 264 -10.39 4.20 7.46
CA GLN A 264 -10.81 3.01 8.20
C GLN A 264 -12.33 2.93 8.35
N GLU A 265 -13.00 4.05 8.63
CA GLU A 265 -14.46 4.11 8.67
C GLU A 265 -15.09 3.77 7.33
N LEU A 266 -14.49 4.23 6.22
CA LEU A 266 -14.93 3.89 4.88
C LEU A 266 -14.77 2.39 4.60
N LEU A 267 -13.59 1.83 4.86
CA LEU A 267 -13.33 0.40 4.66
C LEU A 267 -14.22 -0.47 5.56
N HIS A 268 -14.54 0.01 6.77
CA HIS A 268 -15.43 -0.70 7.68
C HIS A 268 -16.86 -0.71 7.16
N ALA A 269 -17.37 0.43 6.67
CA ALA A 269 -18.68 0.51 6.03
C ALA A 269 -18.75 -0.40 4.79
N MET A 270 -17.74 -0.37 3.93
CA MET A 270 -17.66 -1.27 2.76
C MET A 270 -17.68 -2.75 3.16
N ALA A 271 -17.03 -3.12 4.27
CA ALA A 271 -17.07 -4.48 4.79
C ALA A 271 -18.46 -4.87 5.30
N LEU A 272 -19.14 -3.96 6.01
CA LEU A 272 -20.50 -4.18 6.52
C LEU A 272 -21.53 -4.31 5.40
N GLU A 273 -21.35 -3.59 4.30
CA GLU A 273 -22.21 -3.67 3.11
C GLU A 273 -21.86 -4.86 2.18
N GLY A 274 -20.86 -5.66 2.53
CA GLY A 274 -20.46 -6.84 1.76
C GLY A 274 -19.67 -6.54 0.49
N HIS A 275 -19.18 -5.31 0.32
CA HIS A 275 -18.33 -4.93 -0.82
C HIS A 275 -16.88 -5.45 -0.70
N LEU A 276 -16.43 -5.80 0.50
CA LEU A 276 -15.14 -6.42 0.75
C LEU A 276 -15.14 -7.27 2.03
N VAL A 277 -14.14 -8.14 2.18
CA VAL A 277 -13.88 -8.91 3.40
C VAL A 277 -12.65 -8.33 4.10
N TRP A 278 -12.81 -7.82 5.33
CA TRP A 278 -11.68 -7.34 6.13
C TRP A 278 -11.11 -8.45 7.00
N ASN A 279 -9.97 -9.00 6.57
CA ASN A 279 -9.26 -10.04 7.29
C ASN A 279 -8.30 -9.45 8.33
N ARG A 280 -8.64 -9.60 9.61
CA ARG A 280 -7.81 -9.16 10.73
C ARG A 280 -6.97 -10.32 11.27
N ALA A 281 -5.76 -10.03 11.71
CA ALA A 281 -4.80 -11.01 12.23
C ALA A 281 -5.32 -11.87 13.40
N ASN A 282 -6.30 -11.39 14.16
CA ASN A 282 -6.93 -12.15 15.24
C ASN A 282 -8.02 -13.14 14.76
N GLY A 283 -8.14 -13.39 13.45
CA GLY A 283 -9.14 -14.31 12.88
C GLY A 283 -10.57 -13.77 12.87
N THR A 284 -10.79 -12.53 13.32
CA THR A 284 -12.10 -11.88 13.26
C THR A 284 -12.34 -11.33 11.86
N VAL A 285 -13.04 -12.11 11.04
CA VAL A 285 -13.74 -11.57 9.88
C VAL A 285 -14.86 -10.70 10.41
N SER A 286 -14.86 -9.40 10.10
CA SER A 286 -16.04 -8.56 10.35
C SER A 286 -17.18 -9.09 9.48
N LYS A 287 -18.00 -9.98 10.05
CA LYS A 287 -19.27 -10.36 9.42
C LYS A 287 -20.16 -9.12 9.36
N PRO A 288 -20.94 -8.94 8.28
CA PRO A 288 -21.98 -7.91 8.26
C PRO A 288 -22.89 -8.12 9.47
N LYS A 289 -23.05 -7.09 10.30
CA LYS A 289 -24.12 -7.10 11.29
C LYS A 289 -25.41 -6.97 10.51
N GLU A 290 -26.23 -8.02 10.49
CA GLU A 290 -27.65 -7.87 10.18
C GLU A 290 -28.20 -6.74 11.06
N ASN A 291 -28.82 -5.74 10.42
CA ASN A 291 -29.42 -4.54 11.00
C ASN A 291 -28.46 -3.39 11.37
N VAL A 292 -28.01 -2.64 10.35
CA VAL A 292 -27.69 -1.21 10.50
C VAL A 292 -28.13 -0.46 9.23
N PHE A 293 -29.43 -0.15 9.16
CA PHE A 293 -29.97 1.02 8.46
C PHE A 293 -30.63 1.90 9.51
#